data_AF-A0A818D4V3-F1
#
_entry.id   AF-A0A818D4V3-F1
#
_cell.length_a   1.000
_cell.length_b   1.000
_cell.length_c   1.000
_cell.angle_alpha   90.00
_cell.angle_beta   90.00
_cell.angle_gamma   90.00
#
_symmetry.space_group_name_H-M   'P 1'
#
loop_
_entity.id
_entity.type
_entity.pdbx_description
1 polymer ?
#
loop_
_entity_poly.entity_id
_entity_poly.type
_entity_poly.pdbx_seq_one_letter_code
_entity_poly.pdbx_strand_id
1 'polypeptide(L)' 'QKNYKKYFDHNRPDIHYSIDDIVLKRISINRSKLAAIYSNPMKVIKESHPTYLIQDLDDQRIYQVHVSQLRSINCDRFHL' A
#
# COMPACT_ATOMS: atom_id res chain seq x y z
N GLN A 1 -26.74 11.65 -22.57
CA GLN A 1 -26.21 10.38 -22.04
C GLN A 1 -24.73 10.56 -21.70
N LYS A 2 -24.32 10.45 -20.43
CA LYS A 2 -22.90 10.45 -20.02
C LYS A 2 -22.59 9.12 -19.34
N ASN A 3 -22.17 8.13 -20.14
CA ASN A 3 -21.69 6.84 -19.64
C ASN A 3 -20.29 7.04 -19.05
N TYR A 4 -20.21 7.33 -17.76
CA TYR A 4 -18.94 7.24 -17.03
C TYR A 4 -18.58 5.75 -16.94
N LYS A 5 -17.52 5.36 -17.67
CA LYS A 5 -16.95 4.02 -17.61
C LYS A 5 -16.43 3.75 -16.19
N LYS A 6 -17.27 3.12 -15.35
CA LYS A 6 -16.84 2.42 -14.14
C LYS A 6 -16.12 1.15 -14.59
N TYR A 7 -14.86 1.26 -14.99
CA TYR A 7 -14.00 0.07 -15.05
C TYR A 7 -13.64 -0.30 -13.61
N PHE A 8 -14.57 -0.96 -12.93
CA PHE A 8 -14.22 -1.80 -11.79
C PHE A 8 -13.51 -3.00 -12.38
N ASP A 9 -12.19 -2.99 -12.28
CA ASP A 9 -11.35 -4.09 -12.76
C ASP A 9 -11.68 -5.32 -11.91
N HIS A 10 -12.50 -6.22 -12.48
CA HIS A 10 -12.98 -7.43 -11.80
C HIS A 10 -11.82 -8.38 -11.47
N ASN A 11 -10.66 -8.20 -12.09
CA ASN A 11 -9.45 -8.99 -11.85
C ASN A 11 -8.52 -8.33 -10.82
N ARG A 12 -9.00 -7.38 -10.02
CA ARG A 12 -8.16 -6.81 -8.97
C ARG A 12 -7.84 -7.92 -7.96
N PRO A 13 -6.55 -8.28 -7.78
CA PRO A 13 -6.19 -9.26 -6.77
C PRO A 13 -6.61 -8.73 -5.40
N ASP A 14 -7.20 -9.62 -4.60
CA ASP A 14 -7.59 -9.31 -3.24
C ASP A 14 -6.33 -9.33 -2.35
N ILE A 15 -5.62 -8.21 -2.36
CA ILE A 15 -4.33 -8.09 -1.69
C ILE A 15 -4.54 -8.13 -0.18
N HIS A 16 -3.85 -9.06 0.46
CA HIS A 16 -3.76 -9.18 1.90
C HIS A 16 -2.31 -8.98 2.34
N TYR A 17 -2.15 -8.46 3.55
CA TYR A 17 -0.85 -8.32 4.19
C TYR A 17 -0.91 -8.99 5.55
N SER A 18 0.17 -9.61 5.96
CA SER A 18 0.30 -10.26 7.26
C SER A 18 1.07 -9.40 8.25
N ILE A 19 0.90 -9.67 9.55
CA ILE A 19 1.76 -9.12 10.60
C ILE A 19 3.22 -9.43 10.24
N ASP A 20 4.07 -8.44 10.48
CA ASP A 20 5.50 -8.44 10.14
C ASP A 20 5.84 -8.26 8.65
N ASP A 21 4.86 -8.20 7.74
CA ASP A 21 5.13 -7.85 6.35
C ASP A 21 5.70 -6.44 6.21
N ILE A 22 6.65 -6.30 5.28
CA ILE A 22 7.22 -5.00 4.92
C ILE A 22 6.47 -4.42 3.72
N VAL A 23 5.87 -3.26 3.95
CA VAL A 23 5.02 -2.55 3.00
C VAL A 23 5.45 -1.09 2.85
N LEU A 24 5.08 -0.51 1.72
CA LEU A 24 5.27 0.90 1.41
C LEU A 24 3.92 1.61 1.43
N LYS A 25 3.84 2.75 2.11
CA LYS A 25 2.66 3.61 2.07
C LYS A 25 2.81 4.69 1.00
N ARG A 26 1.77 4.89 0.19
CA ARG A 26 1.71 5.94 -0.84
C ARG A 26 1.70 7.35 -0.23
N ILE A 27 2.53 8.24 -0.76
CA ILE A 27 2.58 9.65 -0.38
C ILE A 27 1.47 10.43 -1.10
N SER A 28 0.84 11.38 -0.41
CA SER A 28 -0.25 12.20 -0.96
C SER A 28 0.22 13.18 -2.06
N ILE A 29 -0.75 13.72 -2.79
CA ILE A 29 -0.59 14.28 -4.15
C ILE A 29 0.20 15.59 -4.21
N ASN A 30 0.42 16.28 -3.08
CA ASN A 30 1.23 17.52 -3.02
C ASN A 30 2.74 17.20 -3.00
N ARG A 31 3.21 16.58 -4.08
CA ARG A 31 4.61 16.20 -4.26
C ARG A 31 5.18 16.84 -5.52
N SER A 32 6.44 17.23 -5.49
CA SER A 32 7.14 17.71 -6.67
C SER A 32 7.28 16.59 -7.71
N LYS A 33 7.51 16.93 -8.99
CA LYS A 33 7.58 15.94 -10.08
C LYS A 33 8.63 14.84 -9.85
N LEU A 34 9.70 15.15 -9.11
CA LEU A 34 10.81 14.24 -8.82
C LEU A 34 10.73 13.60 -7.42
N ALA A 35 9.70 13.91 -6.63
CA ALA A 35 9.54 13.35 -5.30
C ALA A 35 9.05 11.90 -5.36
N ALA A 36 9.49 11.11 -4.38
CA ALA A 36 9.10 9.72 -4.21
C ALA A 36 7.57 9.55 -4.21
N ILE A 37 7.10 8.42 -4.76
CA ILE A 37 5.67 8.07 -4.80
C ILE A 37 5.24 7.40 -3.48
N TYR A 38 6.19 6.70 -2.88
CA TYR A 38 6.01 5.88 -1.70
C TYR A 38 6.96 6.36 -0.60
N SER A 39 6.55 6.13 0.64
CA SER A 39 7.33 6.38 1.85
C SER A 39 8.40 5.31 2.06
N ASN A 40 9.16 5.44 3.15
CA ASN A 40 10.11 4.43 3.58
C ASN A 40 9.39 3.09 3.90
N PRO A 41 10.14 1.97 3.94
CA PRO A 41 9.61 0.68 4.37
C PRO A 41 8.97 0.75 5.76
N MET A 42 7.75 0.26 5.86
CA MET A 42 6.98 0.17 7.10
C MET A 42 6.60 -1.28 7.35
N LYS A 43 6.45 -1.65 8.61
CA LYS A 43 6.10 -2.99 9.04
C LYS A 43 4.63 -3.07 9.42
N VAL A 44 3.90 -4.09 8.96
CA VAL A 44 2.52 -4.33 9.42
C VAL A 44 2.56 -4.83 10.86
N ILE A 45 1.86 -4.13 11.75
CA ILE A 45 1.77 -4.48 13.17
C ILE A 45 0.38 -4.98 13.57
N LYS A 46 -0.64 -4.74 12.73
CA LYS A 46 -1.99 -5.27 12.92
C LYS A 46 -2.70 -5.47 11.60
N GLU A 47 -3.23 -6.67 11.42
CA GLU A 47 -4.11 -7.05 10.32
C GLU A 47 -5.55 -6.66 10.63
N SER A 48 -6.17 -5.89 9.72
CA SER A 48 -7.58 -5.52 9.83
C SER A 48 -8.16 -5.14 8.46
N HIS A 49 -8.17 -6.07 7.50
CA HIS A 49 -8.65 -5.81 6.14
C HIS A 49 -10.01 -5.07 6.13
N PRO A 50 -10.16 -3.98 5.33
CA PRO A 50 -9.23 -3.46 4.32
C PRO A 50 -8.23 -2.41 4.85
N THR A 51 -8.13 -2.21 6.16
CA THR A 51 -7.30 -1.15 6.78
C THR A 51 -6.28 -1.74 7.75
N TYR A 52 -5.00 -1.51 7.51
CA TYR A 52 -3.92 -2.08 8.31
C TYR A 52 -3.30 -1.03 9.23
N LEU A 53 -2.78 -1.46 10.38
CA LEU A 53 -1.83 -0.65 11.15
C LEU A 53 -0.42 -1.02 10.73
N ILE A 54 0.32 -0.01 10.31
CA ILE A 54 1.72 -0.13 9.92
C ILE A 54 2.56 0.78 10.81
N GLN A 55 3.80 0.37 11.07
CA GLN A 55 4.76 1.13 11.83
C GLN A 55 5.96 1.47 10.96
N ASP A 56 6.35 2.74 10.96
CA ASP A 56 7.59 3.19 10.34
C ASP A 56 8.79 2.58 11.07
N LEU A 57 9.75 2.04 10.31
CA LEU A 57 10.95 1.43 10.86
C LEU A 57 11.95 2.47 11.37
N ASP A 58 11.91 3.68 10.84
CA ASP A 58 12.84 4.76 11.22
C ASP A 58 12.30 5.54 12.43
N ASP A 59 11.08 6.07 12.31
CA ASP A 59 10.48 6.98 13.30
C ASP A 59 9.58 6.29 14.33
N GLN A 60 9.36 4.96 14.21
CA GLN A 60 8.43 4.17 15.02
C GLN A 60 6.97 4.66 15.04
N ARG A 61 6.62 5.60 14.16
CA ARG A 61 5.26 6.16 14.05
C ARG A 61 4.31 5.12 13.49
N ILE A 62 3.11 5.08 14.07
CA ILE A 62 2.05 4.16 13.67
C ILE A 62 1.08 4.89 12.74
N TYR A 63 0.71 4.23 11.65
CA TYR A 63 -0.26 4.72 10.68
C TYR A 63 -1.35 3.71 10.46
N GLN A 64 -2.58 4.19 10.39
CA GLN A 64 -3.72 3.42 9.91
C GLN A 64 -3.91 3.71 8.41
N VAL A 65 -3.81 2.68 7.57
CA VAL A 65 -3.74 2.85 6.11
C VAL A 65 -4.60 1.82 5.39
N HIS A 66 -5.37 2.27 4.41
CA HIS A 66 -6.18 1.39 3.57
C HIS A 66 -5.30 0.57 2.61
N VAL A 67 -5.66 -0.69 2.34
CA VAL A 67 -4.93 -1.62 1.47
C VAL A 67 -4.58 -1.03 0.09
N SER A 68 -5.44 -0.16 -0.45
CA SER A 68 -5.22 0.52 -1.73
C SER A 68 -4.07 1.53 -1.75
N GLN A 69 -3.61 1.97 -0.57
CA GLN A 69 -2.48 2.89 -0.39
C GLN A 69 -1.19 2.15 -0.01
N LEU A 70 -1.25 0.83 0.14
CA LEU A 70 -0.13 -0.02 0.49
C LEU A 70 0.41 -0.76 -0.74
N ARG A 71 1.72 -1.03 -0.72
CA ARG A 71 2.39 -1.90 -1.69
C ARG A 71 3.37 -2.80 -0.95
N SER A 72 3.36 -4.11 -1.23
CA SER A 72 4.38 -5.01 -0.71
C SER A 72 5.76 -4.67 -1.28
N ILE A 73 6.81 -4.87 -0.46
CA ILE A 73 8.21 -4.83 -0.93
C ILE A 73 8.68 -6.21 -1.36
N ASN A 74 7.91 -7.27 -1.11
CA ASN A 74 8.26 -8.61 -1.56
C ASN A 74 8.59 -8.59 -3.06
N CYS A 75 9.87 -8.78 -3.33
CA CYS A 75 10.35 -9.23 -4.62
C CYS A 75 9.76 -10.64 -4.78
N ASP A 76 8.54 -10.74 -5.30
CA ASP A 76 8.16 -11.93 -6.02
C ASP A 76 9.13 -12.00 -7.19
N ARG A 77 10.22 -12.74 -6.94
CA ARG A 77 11.06 -13.36 -7.94
C ARG A 77 10.12 -13.86 -9.02
N PHE A 78 10.35 -13.37 -10.24
CA PHE A 78 10.11 -14.07 -11.48
C PHE A 78 9.75 -15.54 -11.24
N HIS A 79 8.45 -15.86 -11.32
CA HIS A 79 8.06 -17.22 -11.62
C HIS A 79 8.54 -17.49 -13.06
N LEU A 80 9.70 -18.15 -13.15
CA LEU A 80 10.20 -18.83 -14.35
C LEU A 80 9.33 -20.06 -14.63
#